data_AF-A4BEE4-F1
#
_entry.id   AF-A4BEE4-F1
#
_cell.length_a   1.000
_cell.length_b   1.000
_cell.length_c   1.000
_cell.angle_alpha   90.00
_cell.angle_beta   90.00
_cell.angle_gamma   90.00
#
_symmetry.space_group_name_H-M   'P 1'
#
loop_
_entity.id
_entity.type
_entity.pdbx_description
1 polymer ?
#
loop_
_entity_poly.entity_id
_entity_poly.type
_entity_poly.pdbx_seq_one_letter_code
_entity_poly.pdbx_strand_id
1 'polypeptide(L)'
;MARGTVNKVIILGRLGQDPDVRTTASGTQVVNLNVATNELGRADDQGNRQDITEWHRVVLFGRTAEVAAQYLSKGSQVYIEGRLQTRKWQDQNGQDRYSTEIVGNEMQFIGGRPEGGNQGYGQGQPAGGFNQQPQQQGGFNQPAPAPQQGGFNQPQSPQQAPSQPQPAPGGFDDFDDDIPF
;
A
#
# COMPACT_ATOMS: atom_id res chain seq x y z
N MET A 1 -32.42 17.44 11.98
CA MET A 1 -31.32 18.28 11.44
C MET A 1 -30.87 17.66 10.14
N ALA A 2 -31.00 18.36 9.01
CA ALA A 2 -30.58 17.83 7.71
C ALA A 2 -29.06 17.64 7.71
N ARG A 3 -28.60 16.39 7.57
CA ARG A 3 -27.18 16.02 7.37
C ARG A 3 -26.79 16.33 5.92
N GLY A 4 -26.83 17.62 5.56
CA GLY A 4 -27.25 18.07 4.23
C GLY A 4 -26.21 18.18 3.10
N THR A 5 -25.07 17.49 3.15
CA THR A 5 -24.17 17.40 1.98
C THR A 5 -23.51 16.02 1.92
N VAL A 6 -23.20 15.56 0.71
CA VAL A 6 -22.54 14.26 0.46
C VAL A 6 -21.28 14.51 -0.34
N ASN A 7 -20.14 14.08 0.20
CA ASN A 7 -18.88 13.94 -0.52
C ASN A 7 -18.46 12.47 -0.42
N LYS A 8 -18.69 11.73 -1.51
CA LYS A 8 -18.38 10.31 -1.61
C LYS A 8 -17.74 10.06 -2.97
N VAL A 9 -16.63 9.34 -2.95
CA VAL A 9 -15.94 8.82 -4.13
C VAL A 9 -15.91 7.31 -4.02
N ILE A 10 -16.22 6.62 -5.12
CA ILE A 10 -16.10 5.18 -5.24
C ILE A 10 -15.29 4.93 -6.50
N ILE A 11 -14.17 4.20 -6.38
CA ILE A 11 -13.37 3.80 -7.53
C ILE A 11 -13.07 2.31 -7.47
N LEU A 12 -13.09 1.68 -8.64
CA LEU A 12 -12.60 0.34 -8.88
C LEU A 12 -11.58 0.42 -10.00
N GLY A 13 -10.32 0.17 -9.69
CA GLY A 13 -9.23 0.36 -10.64
C GLY A 13 -8.01 -0.47 -10.32
N ARG A 14 -6.90 -0.20 -11.01
CA ARG A 14 -5.63 -0.89 -10.79
C ARG A 14 -4.52 0.06 -10.40
N LEU A 15 -3.61 -0.38 -9.54
CA LEU A 15 -2.43 0.40 -9.18
C LEU A 15 -1.48 0.52 -10.38
N GLY A 16 -1.09 1.74 -10.74
CA GLY A 16 -0.09 1.99 -11.79
C GLY A 16 1.35 1.74 -11.35
N GLN A 17 1.58 1.79 -10.04
CA GLN A 17 2.89 1.64 -9.40
C GLN A 17 2.68 1.04 -8.00
N ASP A 18 3.78 0.61 -7.37
CA ASP A 18 3.73 0.11 -6.00
C ASP A 18 3.28 1.22 -5.02
N PRO A 19 2.65 0.87 -3.89
CA PRO A 19 2.25 1.83 -2.87
C PRO A 19 3.44 2.67 -2.35
N ASP A 20 3.30 3.99 -2.29
CA ASP A 20 4.26 4.88 -1.63
C ASP A 20 3.92 4.96 -0.14
N VAL A 21 4.72 4.29 0.68
CA VAL A 21 4.50 4.11 2.11
C VAL A 21 5.32 5.11 2.90
N ARG A 22 4.65 5.86 3.79
CA ARG A 22 5.25 6.87 4.65
C ARG A 22 4.73 6.73 6.08
N THR A 23 5.47 7.29 7.02
CA THR A 23 5.06 7.38 8.42
C THR A 23 5.12 8.84 8.85
N THR A 24 4.05 9.35 9.46
CA THR A 24 4.02 10.71 9.99
C THR A 24 4.88 10.83 11.25
N ALA A 25 5.18 12.07 11.66
CA ALA A 25 5.85 12.34 12.94
C ALA A 25 5.07 11.78 14.16
N SER A 26 3.75 11.63 14.04
CA SER A 26 2.89 11.01 15.06
C SER A 26 2.91 9.47 15.04
N GLY A 27 3.70 8.85 14.17
CA GLY A 27 3.78 7.38 14.03
C GLY A 27 2.63 6.76 13.23
N THR A 28 1.77 7.56 12.61
CA THR A 28 0.65 7.06 11.79
C THR A 28 1.16 6.67 10.40
N GLN A 29 0.84 5.46 9.95
CA GLN A 29 1.15 5.02 8.59
C GLN A 29 0.25 5.74 7.58
N VAL A 30 0.86 6.22 6.50
CA VAL A 30 0.20 6.88 5.37
C VAL A 30 0.65 6.18 4.11
N VAL A 31 -0.30 5.86 3.23
CA VAL A 31 -0.01 5.24 1.94
C VAL A 31 -0.64 6.07 0.83
N ASN A 32 0.19 6.43 -0.15
CA ASN A 32 -0.23 7.11 -1.37
C ASN A 32 -0.30 6.09 -2.51
N LEU A 33 -1.48 5.98 -3.13
CA LEU A 33 -1.73 5.12 -4.27
C LEU A 33 -2.00 5.95 -5.53
N ASN A 34 -1.60 5.41 -6.68
CA ASN A 34 -2.00 5.93 -7.98
C ASN A 34 -2.83 4.87 -8.71
N VAL A 35 -4.14 5.12 -8.84
CA VAL A 35 -5.12 4.14 -9.34
C VAL A 35 -5.63 4.56 -10.72
N ALA A 36 -5.45 3.69 -11.70
CA ALA A 36 -5.98 3.87 -13.04
C ALA A 36 -7.42 3.36 -13.16
N THR A 37 -8.27 4.13 -13.83
CA THR A 37 -9.55 3.68 -14.38
C THR A 37 -9.59 3.95 -15.87
N ASN A 38 -10.15 3.03 -16.65
CA ASN A 38 -10.18 3.10 -18.10
C ASN A 38 -11.61 3.22 -18.61
N GLU A 39 -11.84 4.10 -19.58
CA GLU A 39 -13.08 4.19 -20.35
C GLU A 39 -12.79 4.00 -21.83
N LEU A 40 -13.65 3.26 -22.54
CA LEU A 40 -13.53 3.09 -23.98
C LEU A 40 -13.90 4.43 -24.66
N GLY A 41 -12.92 5.08 -25.28
CA GLY A 41 -13.13 6.35 -25.95
C GLY A 41 -14.09 6.28 -27.15
N ARG A 42 -14.45 7.46 -27.66
CA ARG A 42 -15.24 7.58 -28.88
C ARG A 42 -14.46 7.02 -30.07
N ALA A 43 -15.21 6.49 -31.03
CA ALA A 43 -14.62 6.10 -32.30
C ALA A 43 -14.19 7.36 -33.07
N ASP A 44 -13.01 7.32 -33.69
CA ASP A 44 -12.58 8.32 -34.67
C ASP A 44 -13.32 8.14 -36.00
N ASP A 45 -13.03 9.01 -36.97
CA ASP A 45 -13.63 8.96 -38.32
C ASP A 45 -13.31 7.66 -39.09
N GLN A 46 -12.30 6.91 -38.62
CA GLN A 46 -11.88 5.63 -39.18
C GLN A 46 -12.47 4.42 -38.42
N GLY A 47 -13.25 4.67 -37.37
CA GLY A 47 -13.87 3.64 -36.53
C GLY A 47 -12.95 3.08 -35.43
N ASN A 48 -11.73 3.59 -35.25
CA ASN A 48 -10.82 3.16 -34.20
C ASN A 48 -11.20 3.81 -32.86
N ARG A 49 -11.06 3.07 -31.77
CA ARG A 49 -11.30 3.57 -30.41
C ARG A 49 -9.99 3.54 -29.62
N GLN A 50 -9.75 4.60 -28.85
CA GLN A 50 -8.63 4.67 -27.92
C GLN A 50 -9.16 4.67 -26.48
N ASP A 51 -8.52 3.89 -25.61
CA ASP A 51 -8.87 3.88 -24.19
C ASP A 51 -8.40 5.18 -23.53
N ILE A 52 -9.30 5.83 -22.81
CA ILE A 52 -9.00 7.00 -21.99
C ILE A 52 -8.71 6.50 -20.58
N THR A 53 -7.52 6.82 -20.06
CA THR A 53 -7.09 6.42 -18.71
C THR A 53 -7.08 7.62 -17.79
N GLU A 54 -7.86 7.54 -16.71
CA GLU A 54 -7.86 8.53 -15.63
C GLU A 54 -7.05 8.04 -14.43
N TRP A 55 -6.24 8.92 -13.87
CA TRP A 55 -5.32 8.62 -12.78
C TRP A 55 -5.76 9.29 -11.48
N HIS A 56 -6.06 8.46 -10.49
CA HIS A 56 -6.62 8.87 -9.21
C HIS A 56 -5.55 8.78 -8.12
N ARG A 57 -5.25 9.91 -7.48
CA ARG A 57 -4.40 9.95 -6.28
C ARG A 57 -5.23 9.62 -5.07
N VAL A 58 -4.93 8.49 -4.41
CA VAL A 58 -5.60 8.08 -3.18
C VAL A 58 -4.63 8.15 -2.02
N VAL A 59 -5.07 8.70 -0.90
CA VAL A 59 -4.35 8.71 0.37
C VAL A 59 -5.11 7.85 1.37
N LEU A 60 -4.43 6.86 1.93
CA LEU A 60 -4.92 5.98 2.98
C LEU A 60 -4.16 6.26 4.27
N PHE A 61 -4.85 6.16 5.41
CA PHE A 61 -4.28 6.42 6.75
C PHE A 61 -4.46 5.23 7.68
N GLY A 62 -3.57 5.10 8.66
CA GLY A 62 -3.68 4.14 9.76
C GLY A 62 -3.85 2.71 9.26
N ARG A 63 -4.88 2.01 9.76
CA ARG A 63 -5.08 0.59 9.46
C ARG A 63 -5.25 0.29 7.98
N THR A 64 -5.97 1.13 7.24
CA THR A 64 -6.17 0.93 5.79
C THR A 64 -4.86 1.12 5.03
N ALA A 65 -3.98 2.00 5.51
CA ALA A 65 -2.64 2.19 4.96
C ALA A 65 -1.72 0.99 5.23
N GLU A 66 -1.71 0.45 6.46
CA GLU A 66 -0.95 -0.77 6.80
C GLU A 66 -1.35 -1.95 5.90
N VAL A 67 -2.66 -2.15 5.73
CA VAL A 67 -3.22 -3.21 4.90
C VAL A 67 -2.86 -2.99 3.42
N ALA A 68 -2.93 -1.75 2.93
CA ALA A 68 -2.48 -1.42 1.58
C ALA A 68 -1.00 -1.73 1.37
N ALA A 69 -0.14 -1.30 2.29
CA ALA A 69 1.31 -1.53 2.22
C ALA A 69 1.67 -3.01 2.24
N GLN A 70 0.92 -3.83 2.99
CA GLN A 70 1.21 -5.25 3.13
C GLN A 70 0.79 -6.09 1.91
N TYR A 71 -0.31 -5.73 1.25
CA TYR A 71 -0.96 -6.61 0.26
C TYR A 71 -1.05 -6.04 -1.15
N LEU A 72 -0.91 -4.72 -1.34
CA LEU A 72 -0.96 -4.12 -2.67
C LEU A 72 0.43 -4.02 -3.30
N SER A 73 0.48 -4.32 -4.58
CA SER A 73 1.59 -4.04 -5.48
C SER A 73 1.08 -3.42 -6.78
N LYS A 74 1.99 -2.94 -7.63
CA LYS A 74 1.67 -2.54 -9.01
C LYS A 74 0.79 -3.58 -9.70
N GLY A 75 -0.24 -3.12 -10.39
CA GLY A 75 -1.22 -3.96 -11.10
C GLY A 75 -2.35 -4.51 -10.23
N SER A 76 -2.26 -4.42 -8.90
CA SER A 76 -3.31 -4.88 -8.00
C SER A 76 -4.62 -4.17 -8.28
N GLN A 77 -5.71 -4.93 -8.38
CA GLN A 77 -7.05 -4.38 -8.53
C GLN A 77 -7.65 -4.09 -7.17
N VAL A 78 -8.19 -2.89 -7.02
CA VAL A 78 -8.64 -2.38 -5.72
C VAL A 78 -9.96 -1.62 -5.86
N TYR A 79 -10.86 -1.89 -4.93
CA TYR A 79 -12.05 -1.09 -4.67
C TYR A 79 -11.76 -0.12 -3.53
N ILE A 80 -12.08 1.16 -3.70
CA ILE A 80 -11.84 2.20 -2.70
C ILE A 80 -13.10 3.06 -2.57
N GLU A 81 -13.54 3.27 -1.34
CA GLU A 81 -14.45 4.37 -1.00
C GLU A 81 -13.71 5.46 -0.22
N GLY A 82 -14.07 6.70 -0.51
CA GLY A 82 -13.43 7.87 0.06
C GLY A 82 -14.25 9.14 -0.12
N ARG A 83 -13.54 10.25 -0.01
CA ARG A 83 -14.04 11.60 -0.28
C ARG A 83 -12.96 12.39 -1.02
N LEU A 84 -13.38 13.38 -1.81
CA LEU A 84 -12.42 14.34 -2.37
C LEU A 84 -11.95 15.30 -1.27
N GLN A 85 -10.65 15.56 -1.24
CA GLN A 85 -10.05 16.60 -0.43
C GLN A 85 -9.04 17.37 -1.27
N THR A 86 -9.23 18.68 -1.37
CA THR A 86 -8.26 19.58 -2.01
C THR A 86 -7.43 20.24 -0.92
N ARG A 87 -6.10 20.11 -1.02
CA ARG A 87 -5.16 20.80 -0.14
C ARG A 87 -4.40 21.87 -0.90
N LYS A 88 -4.20 23.00 -0.22
CA LYS A 88 -3.34 24.10 -0.65
C LYS A 88 -1.93 23.86 -0.12
N TRP A 89 -0.93 24.08 -0.94
CA TRP A 89 0.49 24.03 -0.57
C TRP A 89 1.27 25.07 -1.38
N GLN A 90 2.38 25.57 -0.85
CA GLN A 90 3.23 26.51 -1.58
C GLN A 90 4.38 25.77 -2.26
N ASP A 91 4.67 26.12 -3.50
CA ASP A 91 5.86 25.62 -4.19
C ASP A 91 7.13 26.35 -3.74
N GLN A 92 8.28 25.96 -4.31
CA GLN A 92 9.58 26.54 -3.97
C GLN A 92 9.70 28.03 -4.28
N ASN A 93 8.82 28.56 -5.14
CA ASN A 93 8.76 29.97 -5.49
C ASN A 93 7.76 30.75 -4.64
N GLY A 94 7.15 30.11 -3.63
CA GLY A 94 6.11 30.69 -2.76
C GLY A 94 4.74 30.80 -3.42
N GLN A 95 4.52 30.19 -4.60
CA GLN A 95 3.22 30.24 -5.27
C GLN A 95 2.27 29.20 -4.70
N ASP A 96 1.02 29.61 -4.50
CA ASP A 96 -0.05 28.72 -4.06
C ASP A 96 -0.40 27.69 -5.13
N ARG A 97 -0.37 26.41 -4.74
CA ARG A 97 -0.75 25.26 -5.56
C ARG A 97 -1.83 24.46 -4.86
N TYR A 98 -2.69 23.82 -5.64
CA TYR A 98 -3.78 22.99 -5.16
C TYR A 98 -3.59 21.56 -5.66
N SER A 99 -3.82 20.58 -4.79
CA SER A 99 -3.88 19.16 -5.16
C SER A 99 -5.17 18.58 -4.63
N THR A 100 -6.00 18.02 -5.52
CA THR A 100 -7.18 17.25 -5.15
C THR A 100 -6.80 15.78 -5.06
N GLU A 101 -7.12 15.16 -3.93
CA GLU A 101 -6.79 13.77 -3.61
C GLU A 101 -8.06 13.08 -3.10
N ILE A 102 -8.13 11.76 -3.24
CA ILE A 102 -9.17 10.94 -2.62
C ILE A 102 -8.63 10.49 -1.27
N VAL A 103 -9.27 10.90 -0.17
CA VAL A 103 -8.99 10.31 1.14
C VAL A 103 -9.85 9.08 1.30
N GLY A 104 -9.22 7.91 1.21
CA GLY A 104 -9.90 6.62 1.31
C GLY A 104 -10.17 6.22 2.75
N ASN A 105 -11.40 5.84 3.05
CA ASN A 105 -11.81 5.31 4.36
C ASN A 105 -12.04 3.79 4.31
N GLU A 106 -12.42 3.24 3.16
CA GLU A 106 -12.66 1.82 2.97
C GLU A 106 -11.94 1.32 1.73
N MET A 107 -11.42 0.09 1.81
CA MET A 107 -10.71 -0.54 0.72
C MET A 107 -10.95 -2.05 0.72
N GLN A 108 -11.14 -2.61 -0.47
CA GLN A 108 -11.25 -4.05 -0.68
C GLN A 108 -10.33 -4.50 -1.81
N PHE A 109 -9.67 -5.63 -1.60
CA PHE A 109 -8.88 -6.29 -2.62
C PHE A 109 -9.79 -7.03 -3.57
N ILE A 110 -9.56 -6.87 -4.87
CA ILE A 110 -10.31 -7.59 -5.88
C ILE A 110 -9.35 -8.53 -6.62
N GLY A 111 -9.63 -9.83 -6.56
CA GLY A 111 -8.74 -10.88 -7.05
C GLY A 111 -7.98 -11.53 -5.88
N GLY A 112 -8.49 -12.67 -5.43
CA GLY A 112 -7.88 -13.43 -4.35
C GLY A 112 -6.72 -14.29 -4.85
N ARG A 113 -5.60 -14.20 -4.12
CA ARG A 113 -4.39 -15.04 -4.17
C ARG A 113 -3.55 -14.94 -5.45
N PRO A 114 -2.28 -14.51 -5.36
CA PRO A 114 -1.26 -15.10 -6.21
C PRO A 114 -1.30 -16.61 -5.98
N GLU A 115 -1.37 -17.41 -7.03
CA GLU A 115 -0.94 -18.81 -7.00
C GLU A 115 0.55 -18.83 -6.61
N GLY A 116 0.81 -18.70 -5.32
CA GLY A 116 2.14 -18.79 -4.73
C GLY A 116 2.47 -20.26 -4.49
N GLY A 117 3.07 -20.87 -5.51
CA GLY A 117 4.13 -21.86 -5.31
C GLY A 117 3.72 -23.30 -5.02
N ASN A 118 3.46 -24.06 -6.08
CA ASN A 118 3.88 -25.47 -6.10
C ASN A 118 5.09 -25.60 -7.06
N GLN A 119 6.28 -25.37 -6.52
CA GLN A 119 7.52 -25.87 -7.12
C GLN A 119 7.59 -27.38 -6.88
N GLY A 120 7.61 -28.18 -7.94
CA GLY A 120 7.90 -29.61 -7.80
C GLY A 120 7.59 -30.43 -9.04
N TYR A 121 8.63 -30.69 -9.83
CA TYR A 121 8.71 -31.68 -10.90
C TYR A 121 8.10 -33.05 -10.52
N GLY A 122 7.45 -33.72 -11.47
CA GLY A 122 7.32 -35.19 -11.43
C GLY A 122 6.00 -35.77 -11.92
N GLN A 123 6.00 -36.17 -13.19
CA GLN A 123 5.69 -37.55 -13.60
C GLN A 123 4.33 -38.16 -13.18
N GLY A 124 3.44 -38.28 -14.18
CA GLY A 124 2.67 -39.51 -14.49
C GLY A 124 1.68 -40.07 -13.47
N GLN A 125 0.39 -39.97 -13.81
CA GLN A 125 -0.73 -40.91 -13.51
C GLN A 125 -0.96 -41.40 -12.06
N PRO A 126 -2.25 -41.57 -11.70
CA PRO A 126 -2.62 -42.91 -11.27
C PRO A 126 -3.99 -43.36 -11.79
N ALA A 127 -4.00 -44.51 -12.44
CA ALA A 127 -5.18 -45.33 -12.65
C ALA A 127 -4.92 -46.71 -12.01
N GLY A 128 -5.90 -47.22 -11.27
CA GLY A 128 -6.02 -48.64 -10.93
C GLY A 128 -5.28 -49.11 -9.69
N GLY A 129 -6.02 -49.60 -8.70
CA GLY A 129 -5.49 -50.29 -7.53
C GLY A 129 -5.03 -51.71 -7.83
N PHE A 130 -4.45 -52.39 -6.83
CA PHE A 130 -4.59 -53.82 -6.50
C PHE A 130 -3.74 -54.15 -5.25
N ASN A 131 -4.25 -55.09 -4.45
CA ASN A 131 -3.70 -55.66 -3.21
C ASN A 131 -2.22 -56.12 -3.29
N GLN A 132 -1.50 -56.04 -2.15
CA GLN A 132 -0.96 -57.20 -1.41
C GLN A 132 -0.04 -56.82 -0.21
N GLN A 133 -0.47 -57.26 0.99
CA GLN A 133 0.25 -57.94 2.09
C GLN A 133 1.57 -57.35 2.72
N PRO A 134 1.67 -57.27 4.06
CA PRO A 134 2.90 -56.83 4.74
C PRO A 134 3.81 -58.01 5.16
N GLN A 135 5.12 -57.88 4.93
CA GLN A 135 6.16 -58.73 5.52
C GLN A 135 7.26 -57.88 6.18
N GLN A 136 7.74 -58.42 7.30
CA GLN A 136 8.62 -57.83 8.29
C GLN A 136 10.11 -57.87 7.88
N GLN A 137 10.90 -57.04 8.58
CA GLN A 137 12.15 -57.41 9.31
C GLN A 137 13.49 -56.82 8.82
N GLY A 138 14.25 -56.30 9.79
CA GLY A 138 15.70 -55.99 9.76
C GLY A 138 16.01 -54.55 9.34
N GLY A 139 16.41 -53.62 10.20
CA GLY A 139 17.52 -53.68 11.16
C GLY A 139 18.69 -52.89 10.56
N PHE A 140 19.17 -51.83 11.22
CA PHE A 140 20.58 -51.49 11.45
C PHE A 140 20.72 -50.07 12.01
N ASN A 141 21.55 -50.03 13.04
CA ASN A 141 21.88 -48.97 13.96
C ASN A 141 23.08 -48.17 13.44
N GLN A 142 23.08 -46.84 13.48
CA GLN A 142 24.30 -46.09 13.82
C GLN A 142 24.04 -44.62 14.22
N PRO A 143 24.73 -44.10 15.26
CA PRO A 143 24.56 -42.74 15.78
C PRO A 143 25.66 -41.73 15.33
N ALA A 144 25.26 -40.44 15.35
CA ALA A 144 25.95 -39.14 15.58
C ALA A 144 27.48 -38.97 15.31
N PRO A 145 27.93 -37.75 14.95
CA PRO A 145 28.22 -36.76 16.00
C PRO A 145 27.89 -35.27 15.66
N ALA A 146 27.68 -34.48 16.72
CA ALA A 146 27.73 -33.00 16.74
C ALA A 146 29.20 -32.53 16.95
N PRO A 147 29.55 -31.29 17.38
CA PRO A 147 28.91 -29.96 17.34
C PRO A 147 29.89 -28.82 16.90
N GLN A 148 29.42 -27.58 16.72
CA GLN A 148 30.18 -26.32 16.96
C GLN A 148 29.20 -25.13 16.84
N GLN A 149 28.78 -24.41 17.89
CA GLN A 149 29.47 -23.48 18.82
C GLN A 149 30.17 -22.28 18.18
N GLY A 150 29.72 -21.08 18.57
CA GLY A 150 30.37 -19.78 18.36
C GLY A 150 29.41 -18.78 17.71
N GLY A 151 29.12 -17.60 18.25
CA GLY A 151 29.69 -16.86 19.36
C GLY A 151 29.05 -15.47 19.37
N PHE A 152 29.01 -14.89 20.57
CA PHE A 152 28.48 -13.59 20.93
C PHE A 152 29.16 -12.43 20.17
N ASN A 153 28.40 -11.40 19.78
CA ASN A 153 28.70 -10.01 20.17
C ASN A 153 27.61 -9.02 19.72
N GLN A 154 26.97 -8.40 20.72
CA GLN A 154 26.52 -7.00 20.71
C GLN A 154 27.49 -6.23 21.64
N PRO A 155 27.42 -4.91 21.81
CA PRO A 155 26.82 -3.82 21.01
C PRO A 155 27.84 -2.67 20.78
N GLN A 156 27.56 -1.69 19.92
CA GLN A 156 28.04 -0.32 20.16
C GLN A 156 27.32 0.75 19.33
N SER A 157 26.73 1.70 20.06
CA SER A 157 26.25 3.01 19.62
C SER A 157 27.38 4.04 19.62
N PRO A 158 27.36 5.01 18.69
CA PRO A 158 27.75 6.38 19.00
C PRO A 158 26.65 7.36 18.52
N GLN A 159 26.04 8.16 19.40
CA GLN A 159 26.53 9.39 20.05
C GLN A 159 25.95 10.64 19.37
N GLN A 160 25.33 11.46 20.22
CA GLN A 160 24.50 12.62 19.95
C GLN A 160 25.28 13.79 19.34
N ALA A 161 24.62 14.54 18.45
CA ALA A 161 25.05 15.88 18.03
C ALA A 161 24.23 16.97 18.78
N PRO A 162 24.84 18.11 19.12
CA PRO A 162 24.25 19.13 19.98
C PRO A 162 23.24 20.05 19.29
N SER A 163 22.25 20.45 20.09
CA SER A 163 21.15 21.39 19.83
C SER A 163 21.61 22.82 19.54
N GLN A 164 21.03 23.45 18.51
CA GLN A 164 21.06 24.91 18.31
C GLN A 164 19.87 25.60 19.04
N PRO A 165 20.05 26.82 19.57
CA PRO A 165 19.04 27.54 20.34
C PRO A 165 17.95 28.21 19.47
N GLN A 166 16.70 28.14 19.96
CA GLN A 166 15.53 28.90 19.48
C GLN A 166 15.66 30.41 19.75
N PRO A 167 15.19 31.28 18.85
CA PRO A 167 14.76 32.63 19.19
C PRO A 167 13.31 32.66 19.74
N ALA A 168 13.06 33.65 20.58
CA ALA A 168 11.85 33.90 21.37
C ALA A 168 10.56 34.12 20.54
N PRO A 169 9.36 33.92 21.16
CA PRO A 169 8.08 34.15 20.49
C PRO A 169 7.76 35.65 20.41
N GLY A 170 7.71 36.18 19.19
CA GLY A 170 7.07 37.47 18.88
C GLY A 170 5.56 37.30 18.79
N GLY A 171 4.83 38.26 19.37
CA GLY A 171 3.39 38.24 19.54
C GLY A 171 2.60 38.15 18.24
N PHE A 172 1.52 37.36 18.30
CA PHE A 172 0.44 37.31 17.32
C PHE A 172 -0.81 37.85 17.99
N ASP A 173 -0.95 39.17 18.01
CA ASP A 173 -2.22 39.86 18.18
C ASP A 173 -2.28 40.84 17.00
N ASP A 174 -3.35 40.77 16.17
CA ASP A 174 -3.75 41.73 15.10
C ASP A 174 -4.13 41.10 13.73
N PHE A 175 -4.63 39.86 13.67
CA PHE A 175 -5.23 39.32 12.42
C PHE A 175 -6.66 38.78 12.60
N ASP A 176 -7.44 39.40 13.50
CA ASP A 176 -8.83 39.01 13.80
C ASP A 176 -9.89 40.01 13.29
N ASP A 177 -9.55 40.88 12.32
CA ASP A 177 -10.45 41.96 11.86
C ASP A 177 -10.36 42.24 10.33
N ASP A 178 -10.69 41.27 9.46
CA ASP A 178 -11.38 41.53 8.16
C ASP A 178 -11.36 40.31 7.21
N ILE A 179 -12.42 39.50 7.24
CA ILE A 179 -12.75 38.62 6.11
C ILE A 179 -14.22 38.87 5.72
N PRO A 180 -14.51 39.65 4.65
CA PRO A 180 -15.87 39.75 4.12
C PRO A 180 -16.28 38.49 3.35
N PHE A 181 -17.57 38.17 3.46
CA PHE A 181 -18.30 37.02 2.90
C PHE A 181 -18.13 36.79 1.39
#